data_AF-A0A5B7WVQ6-F1
#
_entry.id   AF-A0A5B7WVQ6-F1
#
_cell.length_a   1.000
_cell.length_b   1.000
_cell.length_c   1.000
_cell.angle_alpha   90.00
_cell.angle_beta   90.00
_cell.angle_gamma   90.00
#
_symmetry.space_group_name_H-M   'P 1'
#
loop_
_entity.id
_entity.type
_entity.pdbx_description
1 polymer ?
#
loop_
_entity_poly.entity_id
_entity_poly.type
_entity_poly.pdbx_seq_one_letter_code
_entity_poly.pdbx_strand_id
1 'polypeptide(L)'
;MKTLAISRQTTYAARLFAALLIAVLAIFTAGTAANAHDQLTGSTPKNESTISESPEQIKLNFSGELQHVEGADMTVVVISNAEGQKFDNELQVKGRDVIATPNQPLPNGEYTVTYRVVSSDGHPIDGTVGFTLEGQAAGSDATETAAAPSTEASDEPGAQDAATQSPEEPATAPQEAAAGISPIVWIIVGVAIFGVAVAVLVNFARRNNMK
;
A
#
# COMPACT_ATOMS: atom_id res chain seq x y z
N MET A 1 22.74 63.79 -0.12
CA MET A 1 22.19 62.58 0.52
C MET A 1 20.69 62.54 0.23
N LYS A 2 20.21 61.64 -0.64
CA LYS A 2 18.77 61.45 -0.91
C LYS A 2 18.28 60.28 -0.07
N THR A 3 17.53 60.57 0.98
CA THR A 3 16.82 59.58 1.80
C THR A 3 15.70 58.98 0.94
N LEU A 4 15.84 57.71 0.56
CA LEU A 4 14.78 56.96 -0.11
C LEU A 4 13.66 56.69 0.91
N ALA A 5 12.66 57.55 0.93
CA ALA A 5 11.42 57.28 1.64
C ALA A 5 10.71 56.13 0.93
N ILE A 6 10.89 54.91 1.44
CA ILE A 6 10.10 53.74 1.03
C ILE A 6 8.65 54.09 1.35
N SER A 7 7.87 54.37 0.31
CA SER A 7 6.48 54.79 0.48
C SER A 7 5.71 53.65 1.14
N ARG A 8 4.88 53.96 2.14
CA ARG A 8 4.06 52.98 2.88
C ARG A 8 3.31 52.01 1.95
N GLN A 9 2.98 52.48 0.74
CA GLN A 9 2.36 51.74 -0.36
C GLN A 9 3.18 50.52 -0.83
N THR A 10 4.51 50.65 -0.93
CA THR A 10 5.40 49.53 -1.31
C THR A 10 5.45 48.44 -0.23
N THR A 11 5.33 48.83 1.04
CA THR A 11 5.27 47.88 2.16
C THR A 11 3.96 47.09 2.19
N TYR A 12 2.82 47.72 1.83
CA TYR A 12 1.53 47.01 1.73
C TYR A 12 1.49 46.02 0.57
N ALA A 13 2.01 46.42 -0.61
CA ALA A 13 2.07 45.54 -1.77
C ALA A 13 2.95 44.30 -1.52
N ALA A 14 4.12 44.48 -0.86
CA ALA A 14 4.99 43.37 -0.49
C ALA A 14 4.35 42.42 0.54
N ARG A 15 3.59 42.96 1.50
CA ARG A 15 2.85 42.16 2.50
C ARG A 15 1.72 41.35 1.88
N LEU A 16 0.96 41.93 0.94
CA LEU A 16 -0.09 41.22 0.22
C LEU A 16 0.48 40.10 -0.66
N PHE A 17 1.60 40.36 -1.33
CA PHE A 17 2.28 39.35 -2.15
C PHE A 17 2.83 38.20 -1.29
N ALA A 18 3.45 38.51 -0.14
CA ALA A 18 3.90 37.49 0.80
C ALA A 18 2.74 36.67 1.39
N ALA A 19 1.64 37.31 1.76
CA ALA A 19 0.43 36.62 2.24
C ALA A 19 -0.18 35.71 1.17
N LEU A 20 -0.18 36.15 -0.09
CA LEU A 20 -0.64 35.34 -1.22
C LEU A 20 0.29 34.14 -1.46
N LEU A 21 1.61 34.34 -1.45
CA LEU A 21 2.56 33.23 -1.58
C LEU A 21 2.40 32.20 -0.46
N ILE A 22 2.18 32.65 0.79
CA ILE A 22 1.90 31.76 1.91
C ILE A 22 0.57 31.01 1.70
N ALA A 23 -0.48 31.69 1.24
CA ALA A 23 -1.77 31.06 0.95
C ALA A 23 -1.67 30.02 -0.18
N VAL A 24 -0.93 30.33 -1.25
CA VAL A 24 -0.67 29.39 -2.34
C VAL A 24 0.13 28.20 -1.85
N LEU A 25 1.21 28.43 -1.10
CA LEU A 25 2.03 27.35 -0.54
C LEU A 25 1.22 26.46 0.42
N ALA A 26 0.32 27.03 1.21
CA ALA A 26 -0.59 26.29 2.09
C ALA A 26 -1.55 25.37 1.32
N ILE A 27 -2.03 25.78 0.14
CA ILE A 27 -2.87 24.95 -0.73
C ILE A 27 -2.07 23.77 -1.27
N PHE A 28 -0.79 23.97 -1.64
CA PHE A 28 0.07 22.90 -2.16
C PHE A 28 0.56 21.92 -1.08
N THR A 29 0.65 22.34 0.19
CA THR A 29 0.94 21.41 1.30
C THR A 29 -0.26 20.58 1.76
N ALA A 30 -1.48 20.93 1.34
CA ALA A 30 -2.70 20.25 1.77
C ALA A 30 -3.05 19.00 0.93
N GLY A 31 -2.27 18.67 -0.10
CA GLY A 31 -2.67 17.74 -1.15
C GLY A 31 -1.65 16.67 -1.50
N THR A 32 -1.31 15.78 -0.55
CA THR A 32 -0.99 14.40 -0.91
C THR A 32 -1.86 13.50 -0.06
N ALA A 33 -3.05 13.17 -0.56
CA ALA A 33 -3.73 11.96 -0.11
C ALA A 33 -2.84 10.77 -0.50
N ALA A 34 -1.93 10.42 0.40
CA ALA A 34 -1.33 9.09 0.38
C ALA A 34 -2.48 8.09 0.49
N ASN A 35 -2.48 7.05 -0.34
CA ASN A 35 -3.52 6.02 -0.44
C ASN A 35 -4.14 5.70 0.94
N ALA A 36 -5.37 6.15 1.16
CA ALA A 36 -6.11 6.02 2.41
C ALA A 36 -6.94 4.72 2.48
N HIS A 37 -6.79 3.84 1.50
CA HIS A 37 -7.48 2.57 1.48
C HIS A 37 -6.73 1.57 2.36
N ASP A 38 -7.45 0.97 3.29
CA ASP A 38 -6.91 -0.12 4.09
C ASP A 38 -6.59 -1.33 3.22
N GLN A 39 -5.51 -2.04 3.55
CA GLN A 39 -5.02 -3.20 2.82
C GLN A 39 -4.55 -4.29 3.77
N LEU A 40 -4.49 -5.53 3.28
CA LEU A 40 -3.82 -6.61 3.99
C LEU A 40 -2.31 -6.29 4.08
N THR A 41 -1.77 -6.37 5.29
CA THR A 41 -0.35 -6.10 5.60
C THR A 41 0.42 -7.37 5.95
N GLY A 42 -0.27 -8.43 6.35
CA GLY A 42 0.34 -9.70 6.65
C GLY A 42 -0.68 -10.76 7.04
N SER A 43 -0.21 -12.00 7.13
CA SER A 43 -1.00 -13.15 7.55
C SER A 43 -0.16 -14.14 8.34
N THR A 44 -0.84 -14.97 9.14
CA THR A 44 -0.28 -16.17 9.77
C THR A 44 -1.28 -17.31 9.56
N PRO A 45 -0.94 -18.40 8.85
CA PRO A 45 0.31 -18.63 8.10
C PRO A 45 0.64 -17.53 7.09
N LYS A 46 1.93 -17.33 6.82
CA LYS A 46 2.37 -16.31 5.85
C LYS A 46 1.91 -16.73 4.44
N ASN A 47 1.55 -15.76 3.61
CA ASN A 47 1.23 -16.04 2.22
C ASN A 47 2.36 -16.81 1.52
N GLU A 48 1.98 -17.85 0.78
CA GLU A 48 2.85 -18.78 0.07
C GLU A 48 3.83 -19.55 0.98
N SER A 49 3.53 -19.68 2.28
CA SER A 49 4.37 -20.45 3.20
C SER A 49 3.98 -21.92 3.29
N THR A 50 4.97 -22.76 3.57
CA THR A 50 4.76 -24.15 3.99
C THR A 50 4.88 -24.24 5.50
N ILE A 51 3.91 -24.90 6.14
CA ILE A 51 3.87 -25.18 7.58
C ILE A 51 3.82 -26.69 7.82
N SER A 52 4.37 -27.13 8.94
CA SER A 52 4.47 -28.55 9.30
C SER A 52 3.38 -29.04 10.25
N GLU A 53 2.53 -28.14 10.75
CA GLU A 53 1.44 -28.46 11.67
C GLU A 53 0.18 -27.70 11.29
N SER A 54 -0.97 -28.29 11.56
CA SER A 54 -2.26 -27.67 11.27
C SER A 54 -2.40 -26.37 12.09
N PRO A 55 -2.76 -25.24 11.46
CA PRO A 55 -2.82 -23.98 12.18
C PRO A 55 -4.02 -23.98 13.12
N GLU A 56 -3.77 -23.71 14.41
CA GLU A 56 -4.85 -23.48 15.38
C GLU A 56 -5.69 -22.26 15.00
N GLN A 57 -5.05 -21.24 14.40
CA GLN A 57 -5.69 -20.02 13.94
C GLN A 57 -5.02 -19.50 12.67
N ILE A 58 -5.85 -18.94 11.80
CA ILE A 58 -5.43 -18.16 10.64
C ILE A 58 -5.71 -16.69 10.97
N LYS A 59 -4.65 -15.88 11.00
CA LYS A 59 -4.70 -14.45 11.31
C LYS A 59 -4.43 -13.62 10.05
N LEU A 60 -5.26 -12.61 9.81
CA LEU A 60 -5.09 -11.61 8.75
C LEU A 60 -4.94 -10.24 9.40
N ASN A 61 -3.90 -9.49 9.05
CA ASN A 61 -3.58 -8.18 9.62
C ASN A 61 -3.80 -7.08 8.59
N PHE A 62 -4.56 -6.04 8.93
CA PHE A 62 -4.87 -4.94 8.03
C PHE A 62 -4.19 -3.63 8.45
N SER A 63 -3.98 -2.75 7.48
CA SER A 63 -3.37 -1.44 7.68
C SER A 63 -4.27 -0.46 8.43
N GLY A 64 -5.52 -0.81 8.75
CA GLY A 64 -6.42 0.04 9.53
C GLY A 64 -7.51 -0.77 10.20
N GLU A 65 -8.37 -0.06 10.93
CA GLU A 65 -9.45 -0.67 11.70
C GLU A 65 -10.56 -1.15 10.77
N LEU A 66 -11.12 -2.30 11.11
CA LEU A 66 -12.22 -2.91 10.38
C LEU A 66 -13.54 -2.55 11.04
N GLN A 67 -14.58 -2.35 10.23
CA GLN A 67 -15.93 -2.28 10.74
C GLN A 67 -16.36 -3.66 11.23
N HIS A 68 -16.88 -3.68 12.45
CA HIS A 68 -17.44 -4.87 13.04
C HIS A 68 -18.69 -4.48 13.84
N VAL A 69 -19.82 -5.07 13.46
CA VAL A 69 -21.08 -5.00 14.20
C VAL A 69 -21.47 -6.43 14.50
N GLU A 70 -21.63 -6.76 15.78
CA GLU A 70 -22.03 -8.09 16.21
C GLU A 70 -23.38 -8.47 15.59
N GLY A 71 -23.42 -9.61 14.89
CA GLY A 71 -24.60 -10.10 14.17
C GLY A 71 -24.79 -9.53 12.75
N ALA A 72 -23.86 -8.72 12.23
CA ALA A 72 -23.85 -8.28 10.83
C ALA A 72 -22.75 -8.99 10.02
N ASP A 73 -23.10 -9.45 8.81
CA ASP A 73 -22.17 -10.13 7.90
C ASP A 73 -21.26 -9.13 7.16
N MET A 74 -20.35 -8.50 7.90
CA MET A 74 -19.37 -7.52 7.35
C MET A 74 -18.00 -8.15 7.07
N THR A 75 -17.76 -9.36 7.56
CA THR A 75 -16.51 -10.10 7.39
C THR A 75 -16.81 -11.53 7.00
N VAL A 76 -16.18 -11.98 5.93
CA VAL A 76 -16.26 -13.36 5.44
C VAL A 76 -14.84 -13.89 5.28
N VAL A 77 -14.60 -15.09 5.77
CA VAL A 77 -13.38 -15.85 5.50
C VAL A 77 -13.79 -17.27 5.13
N VAL A 78 -13.23 -17.77 4.03
CA VAL A 78 -13.45 -19.13 3.53
C VAL A 78 -12.09 -19.79 3.38
N ILE A 79 -11.92 -20.91 4.06
CA ILE A 79 -10.75 -21.78 3.94
C ILE A 79 -11.12 -22.91 2.98
N SER A 80 -10.36 -23.08 1.89
CA SER A 80 -10.56 -24.18 0.95
C SER A 80 -9.25 -24.84 0.54
N ASN A 81 -9.28 -26.14 0.26
CA ASN A 81 -8.14 -26.85 -0.32
C ASN A 81 -8.12 -26.77 -1.86
N ALA A 82 -7.09 -27.37 -2.48
CA ALA A 82 -6.94 -27.46 -3.94
C ALA A 82 -8.12 -28.16 -4.65
N GLU A 83 -8.82 -29.07 -3.97
CA GLU A 83 -10.02 -29.74 -4.49
C GLU A 83 -11.30 -28.89 -4.37
N GLY A 84 -11.22 -27.70 -3.76
CA GLY A 84 -12.36 -26.81 -3.52
C GLY A 84 -13.24 -27.22 -2.33
N GLN A 85 -12.82 -28.21 -1.54
CA GLN A 85 -13.47 -28.53 -0.26
C GLN A 85 -13.30 -27.35 0.69
N LYS A 86 -14.41 -26.91 1.29
CA LYS A 86 -14.42 -25.82 2.27
C LYS A 86 -14.36 -26.38 3.69
N PHE A 87 -13.70 -25.65 4.57
CA PHE A 87 -13.56 -26.00 5.98
C PHE A 87 -14.28 -24.95 6.83
N ASP A 88 -15.11 -25.42 7.75
CA ASP A 88 -15.82 -24.53 8.68
C ASP A 88 -14.84 -23.91 9.68
N ASN A 89 -15.08 -22.65 10.03
CA ASN A 89 -14.26 -21.90 10.96
C ASN A 89 -15.09 -20.91 11.78
N GLU A 90 -14.65 -20.65 13.00
CA GLU A 90 -15.13 -19.53 13.81
C GLU A 90 -14.41 -18.24 13.41
N LEU A 91 -15.11 -17.10 13.46
CA LEU A 91 -14.55 -15.80 13.12
C LEU A 91 -14.57 -14.82 14.28
N GLN A 92 -13.47 -14.12 14.46
CA GLN A 92 -13.34 -13.00 15.39
C GLN A 92 -12.64 -11.83 14.70
N VAL A 93 -13.23 -10.64 14.80
CA VAL A 93 -12.61 -9.38 14.34
C VAL A 93 -12.17 -8.58 15.56
N LYS A 94 -10.90 -8.18 15.60
CA LYS A 94 -10.30 -7.43 16.72
C LYS A 94 -9.52 -6.24 16.19
N GLY A 95 -10.17 -5.09 16.10
CA GLY A 95 -9.59 -3.87 15.56
C GLY A 95 -9.18 -4.05 14.10
N ARG A 96 -7.89 -4.29 13.88
CA ARG A 96 -7.25 -4.42 12.55
C ARG A 96 -7.03 -5.87 12.13
N ASP A 97 -7.38 -6.81 13.00
CA ASP A 97 -7.09 -8.22 12.84
C ASP A 97 -8.37 -9.02 12.60
N VAL A 98 -8.33 -9.95 11.65
CA VAL A 98 -9.32 -11.02 11.50
C VAL A 98 -8.66 -12.34 11.90
N ILE A 99 -9.33 -13.08 12.77
CA ILE A 99 -8.90 -14.39 13.25
C ILE A 99 -9.95 -15.41 12.83
N ALA A 100 -9.56 -16.36 11.98
CA ALA A 100 -10.33 -17.51 11.60
C ALA A 100 -9.78 -18.75 12.30
N THR A 101 -10.61 -19.46 13.07
CA THR A 101 -10.20 -20.68 13.81
C THR A 101 -10.86 -21.88 13.13
N PRO A 102 -10.11 -22.76 12.43
CA PRO A 102 -10.70 -23.97 11.86
C PRO A 102 -11.37 -24.83 12.95
N ASN A 103 -12.57 -25.34 12.67
CA ASN A 103 -13.32 -26.15 13.65
C ASN A 103 -12.70 -27.53 13.89
N GLN A 104 -11.84 -27.98 12.96
CA GLN A 104 -11.11 -29.24 13.02
C GLN A 104 -9.71 -29.05 12.42
N PRO A 105 -8.73 -29.88 12.79
CA PRO A 105 -7.44 -29.89 12.15
C PRO A 105 -7.57 -30.08 10.63
N LEU A 106 -6.93 -29.19 9.88
CA LEU A 106 -6.79 -29.28 8.44
C LEU A 106 -5.86 -30.46 8.08
N PRO A 107 -6.23 -31.32 7.10
CA PRO A 107 -5.34 -32.35 6.57
C PRO A 107 -4.18 -31.75 5.76
N ASN A 108 -3.14 -32.55 5.49
CA ASN A 108 -2.06 -32.11 4.60
C ASN A 108 -2.59 -31.73 3.22
N GLY A 109 -2.04 -30.67 2.64
CA GLY A 109 -2.45 -30.16 1.33
C GLY A 109 -2.20 -28.67 1.15
N GLU A 110 -2.55 -28.17 -0.03
CA GLU A 110 -2.52 -26.74 -0.37
C GLU A 110 -3.85 -26.09 0.01
N TYR A 111 -3.77 -24.90 0.60
CA TYR A 111 -4.93 -24.16 1.10
C TYR A 111 -4.95 -22.74 0.54
N THR A 112 -6.16 -22.27 0.24
CA THR A 112 -6.48 -20.88 -0.06
C THR A 112 -7.45 -20.34 0.98
N VAL A 113 -7.08 -19.23 1.59
CA VAL A 113 -7.92 -18.45 2.50
C VAL A 113 -8.44 -17.25 1.72
N THR A 114 -9.70 -17.31 1.30
CA THR A 114 -10.36 -16.16 0.67
C THR A 114 -11.02 -15.32 1.74
N TYR A 115 -10.81 -14.01 1.72
CA TYR A 115 -11.42 -13.09 2.67
C TYR A 115 -12.11 -11.91 1.99
N ARG A 116 -13.12 -11.39 2.68
CA ARG A 116 -13.73 -10.09 2.44
C ARG A 116 -13.95 -9.40 3.77
N VAL A 117 -13.45 -8.19 3.92
CA VAL A 117 -13.65 -7.35 5.11
C VAL A 117 -14.16 -5.97 4.70
N VAL A 118 -14.63 -5.16 5.64
CA VAL A 118 -15.02 -3.77 5.41
C VAL A 118 -14.16 -2.88 6.30
N SER A 119 -13.41 -1.96 5.70
CA SER A 119 -12.63 -0.97 6.47
C SER A 119 -13.55 -0.01 7.21
N SER A 120 -13.06 0.61 8.29
CA SER A 120 -13.69 1.72 9.02
C SER A 120 -14.23 2.83 8.11
N ASP A 121 -13.65 3.05 6.93
CA ASP A 121 -14.12 4.04 5.94
C ASP A 121 -15.31 3.58 5.08
N GLY A 122 -15.69 2.31 5.18
CA GLY A 122 -16.84 1.70 4.50
C GLY A 122 -16.52 0.96 3.20
N HIS A 123 -15.26 0.95 2.75
CA HIS A 123 -14.89 0.22 1.53
C HIS A 123 -14.66 -1.27 1.82
N PRO A 124 -15.16 -2.17 0.96
CA PRO A 124 -14.82 -3.59 1.03
C PRO A 124 -13.37 -3.83 0.57
N ILE A 125 -12.72 -4.77 1.23
CA ILE A 125 -11.38 -5.26 0.88
C ILE A 125 -11.50 -6.77 0.72
N ASP A 126 -11.21 -7.24 -0.49
CA ASP A 126 -11.22 -8.65 -0.86
C ASP A 126 -9.78 -9.13 -1.12
N GLY A 127 -9.52 -10.41 -0.91
CA GLY A 127 -8.24 -11.01 -1.29
C GLY A 127 -8.10 -12.47 -0.91
N THR A 128 -6.91 -13.01 -1.17
CA THR A 128 -6.58 -14.40 -0.89
C THR A 128 -5.21 -14.53 -0.24
N VAL A 129 -5.05 -15.54 0.61
CA VAL A 129 -3.77 -15.98 1.18
C VAL A 129 -3.62 -17.47 0.94
N GLY A 130 -2.54 -17.87 0.27
CA GLY A 130 -2.17 -19.28 0.06
C GLY A 130 -1.22 -19.78 1.14
N PHE A 131 -1.34 -21.05 1.53
CA PHE A 131 -0.32 -21.76 2.31
C PHE A 131 -0.38 -23.27 2.06
N THR A 132 0.72 -23.98 2.31
CA THR A 132 0.80 -25.43 2.19
C THR A 132 1.00 -26.06 3.56
N LEU A 133 0.21 -27.08 3.90
CA LEU A 133 0.38 -27.89 5.10
C LEU A 133 1.04 -29.22 4.74
N GLU A 134 2.29 -29.38 5.15
CA GLU A 134 3.08 -30.60 5.00
C GLU A 134 3.37 -31.17 6.39
N GLY A 135 2.36 -31.74 7.02
CA GLY A 135 2.52 -32.46 8.27
C GLY A 135 3.37 -33.71 8.10
N GLN A 136 4.21 -34.00 9.10
CA GLN A 136 4.89 -35.28 9.19
C GLN A 136 3.83 -36.39 9.26
N ALA A 137 3.90 -37.37 8.35
CA ALA A 137 3.01 -38.53 8.41
C ALA A 137 3.06 -39.12 9.83
N ALA A 138 1.91 -39.23 10.50
CA ALA A 138 1.81 -39.83 11.82
C ALA A 138 2.36 -41.26 11.77
N GLY A 139 3.61 -41.44 12.21
CA GLY A 139 4.30 -42.72 12.19
C GLY A 139 5.80 -42.63 11.95
N SER A 140 6.56 -42.03 12.87
CA SER A 140 7.85 -42.60 13.25
C SER A 140 8.26 -42.07 14.61
N ASP A 141 7.87 -42.82 15.64
CA ASP A 141 8.60 -42.86 16.90
C ASP A 141 10.00 -43.43 16.57
N ALA A 142 10.93 -42.57 16.19
CA ALA A 142 12.34 -42.90 16.09
C ALA A 142 13.07 -42.04 17.12
N THR A 143 13.23 -42.63 18.30
CA THR A 143 14.27 -42.26 19.25
C THR A 143 15.62 -42.36 18.52
N GLU A 144 16.23 -41.25 18.16
CA GLU A 144 17.64 -41.25 17.76
C GLU A 144 18.49 -40.63 18.88
N THR A 145 19.07 -41.53 19.65
CA THR A 145 20.11 -41.26 20.63
C THR A 145 21.47 -41.23 19.92
N ALA A 146 22.21 -40.14 20.15
CA ALA A 146 23.67 -40.02 20.25
C ALA A 146 24.60 -40.75 19.25
N ALA A 147 25.23 -39.92 18.41
CA ALA A 147 26.69 -39.75 18.22
C ALA A 147 27.59 -40.91 17.75
N ALA A 148 28.25 -40.72 16.60
CA ALA A 148 29.71 -40.45 16.54
C ALA A 148 30.16 -40.07 15.10
N PRO A 149 31.20 -39.21 14.95
CA PRO A 149 31.70 -38.74 13.65
C PRO A 149 32.86 -39.60 13.11
N SER A 150 33.07 -39.60 11.79
CA SER A 150 34.35 -39.98 11.17
C SER A 150 34.49 -39.30 9.79
N THR A 151 35.39 -38.32 9.78
CA THR A 151 36.43 -37.94 8.79
C THR A 151 36.58 -38.94 7.61
N GLU A 152 36.75 -38.57 6.33
CA GLU A 152 37.85 -37.79 5.75
C GLU A 152 37.70 -37.58 4.23
N ALA A 153 38.33 -36.51 3.72
CA ALA A 153 38.87 -36.26 2.37
C ALA A 153 37.90 -36.08 1.18
N SER A 154 37.79 -34.86 0.64
CA SER A 154 38.69 -34.17 -0.32
C SER A 154 38.47 -34.62 -1.76
N ASP A 155 37.86 -33.74 -2.57
CA ASP A 155 38.43 -33.35 -3.86
C ASP A 155 37.76 -32.05 -4.35
N GLU A 156 38.57 -30.99 -4.42
CA GLU A 156 38.35 -29.84 -5.28
C GLU A 156 39.30 -30.03 -6.47
N PRO A 157 38.83 -29.81 -7.70
CA PRO A 157 39.47 -28.74 -8.46
C PRO A 157 38.48 -27.92 -9.30
N GLY A 158 38.57 -26.59 -9.14
CA GLY A 158 39.01 -25.75 -10.25
C GLY A 158 38.00 -25.33 -11.32
N ALA A 159 37.56 -24.07 -11.17
CA ALA A 159 37.51 -23.01 -12.18
C ALA A 159 36.43 -23.01 -13.29
N GLN A 160 35.54 -22.03 -13.14
CA GLN A 160 35.18 -20.98 -14.11
C GLN A 160 34.68 -21.41 -15.51
N ASP A 161 33.40 -21.13 -15.77
CA ASP A 161 33.10 -20.29 -16.92
C ASP A 161 31.93 -19.33 -16.64
N ALA A 162 32.09 -18.13 -17.17
CA ALA A 162 31.20 -17.00 -17.02
C ALA A 162 30.09 -17.07 -18.07
N ALA A 163 28.84 -17.08 -17.64
CA ALA A 163 27.71 -16.80 -18.53
C ALA A 163 27.02 -15.50 -18.08
N THR A 164 27.44 -14.42 -18.70
CA THR A 164 26.72 -13.14 -18.77
C THR A 164 25.29 -13.38 -19.24
N GLN A 165 24.30 -13.16 -18.37
CA GLN A 165 22.92 -12.97 -18.79
C GLN A 165 22.61 -11.47 -18.78
N SER A 166 22.45 -10.95 -19.99
CA SER A 166 21.94 -9.61 -20.28
C SER A 166 20.53 -9.45 -19.71
N PRO A 167 20.19 -8.31 -19.09
CA PRO A 167 18.82 -8.03 -18.64
C PRO A 167 17.85 -8.02 -19.81
N GLU A 168 16.73 -8.75 -19.67
CA GLU A 168 15.55 -8.62 -20.52
C GLU A 168 14.91 -7.25 -20.32
N GLU A 169 14.71 -6.57 -21.44
CA GLU A 169 13.96 -5.34 -21.62
C GLU A 169 12.46 -5.59 -21.34
N PRO A 170 11.78 -4.85 -20.45
CA PRO A 170 10.34 -4.97 -20.34
C PRO A 170 9.70 -4.26 -21.53
N ALA A 171 9.02 -5.06 -22.35
CA ALA A 171 8.12 -4.61 -23.41
C ALA A 171 7.12 -3.59 -22.85
N THR A 172 7.18 -2.36 -23.35
CA THR A 172 6.20 -1.31 -23.07
C THR A 172 4.94 -1.63 -23.88
N ALA A 173 3.89 -2.12 -23.22
CA ALA A 173 2.56 -2.19 -23.83
C ALA A 173 1.94 -0.78 -23.88
N PRO A 174 1.18 -0.42 -24.94
CA PRO A 174 0.69 0.94 -25.14
C PRO A 174 -0.42 1.27 -24.14
N GLN A 175 -0.17 2.28 -23.29
CA GLN A 175 -1.22 2.90 -22.51
C GLN A 175 -2.02 3.82 -23.44
N GLU A 176 -3.25 3.42 -23.78
CA GLU A 176 -4.24 4.30 -24.41
C GLU A 176 -4.52 5.48 -23.46
N ALA A 177 -3.76 6.55 -23.64
CA ALA A 177 -4.07 7.85 -23.07
C ALA A 177 -5.28 8.41 -23.84
N ALA A 178 -6.48 8.23 -23.29
CA ALA A 178 -7.56 9.16 -23.58
C ALA A 178 -7.00 10.57 -23.34
N ALA A 179 -6.87 11.37 -24.40
CA ALA A 179 -6.25 12.69 -24.37
C ALA A 179 -7.12 13.69 -23.59
N GLY A 180 -7.14 13.53 -22.27
CA GLY A 180 -7.53 14.56 -21.33
C GLY A 180 -6.43 15.60 -21.27
N ILE A 181 -6.80 16.88 -21.36
CA ILE A 181 -5.89 18.01 -21.20
C ILE A 181 -5.14 17.82 -19.86
N SER A 182 -3.82 17.67 -19.93
CA SER A 182 -2.96 17.45 -18.75
C SER A 182 -3.30 18.48 -17.66
N PRO A 183 -3.40 18.08 -16.38
CA PRO A 183 -3.68 18.99 -15.27
C PRO A 183 -2.75 20.22 -15.25
N ILE A 184 -1.52 20.08 -15.73
CA ILE A 184 -0.53 21.16 -15.85
C ILE A 184 -1.02 22.29 -16.79
N VAL A 185 -1.75 21.95 -17.85
CA VAL A 185 -2.29 22.93 -18.79
C VAL A 185 -3.34 23.81 -18.12
N TRP A 186 -4.20 23.25 -17.27
CA TRP A 186 -5.17 24.04 -16.49
C TRP A 186 -4.49 24.97 -15.49
N ILE A 187 -3.39 24.54 -14.88
CA ILE A 187 -2.58 25.37 -13.99
C ILE A 187 -1.96 26.55 -14.76
N ILE A 188 -1.37 26.30 -15.93
CA ILE A 188 -0.78 27.34 -16.77
C ILE A 188 -1.85 28.36 -17.21
N VAL A 189 -3.03 27.90 -17.62
CA VAL A 189 -4.16 28.76 -18.02
C VAL A 189 -4.62 29.61 -16.82
N GLY A 190 -4.76 29.02 -15.63
CA GLY A 190 -5.13 29.74 -14.41
C GLY A 190 -4.14 30.85 -14.04
N VAL A 191 -2.83 30.55 -14.10
CA VAL A 191 -1.77 31.53 -13.83
C VAL A 191 -1.76 32.66 -14.87
N ALA A 192 -1.95 32.33 -16.14
CA ALA A 192 -1.98 33.33 -17.22
C ALA A 192 -3.16 34.30 -17.07
N ILE A 193 -4.38 33.77 -16.84
CA ILE A 193 -5.58 34.60 -16.63
C ILE A 193 -5.41 35.49 -15.40
N PHE A 194 -4.84 34.96 -14.32
CA PHE A 194 -4.61 35.71 -13.09
C PHE A 194 -3.57 36.82 -13.27
N GLY A 195 -2.46 36.54 -13.98
CA GLY A 195 -1.44 37.55 -14.30
C GLY A 195 -2.01 38.73 -15.09
N VAL A 196 -2.91 38.46 -16.04
CA VAL A 196 -3.62 39.50 -16.80
C VAL A 196 -4.55 40.31 -15.89
N ALA A 197 -5.31 39.67 -15.01
CA ALA A 197 -6.20 40.36 -14.08
C ALA A 197 -5.44 41.32 -13.14
N VAL A 198 -4.30 40.89 -12.62
CA VAL A 198 -3.42 41.72 -11.77
C VAL A 198 -2.85 42.90 -12.57
N ALA A 199 -2.38 42.67 -13.79
CA ALA A 199 -1.85 43.73 -14.65
C ALA A 199 -2.91 44.80 -14.96
N VAL A 200 -4.15 44.38 -15.24
CA VAL A 200 -5.29 45.27 -15.47
C VAL A 200 -5.62 46.08 -14.21
N LEU A 201 -5.67 45.43 -13.04
CA LEU A 201 -5.96 46.10 -11.76
C LEU A 201 -4.90 47.16 -11.41
N VAL A 202 -3.62 46.83 -11.59
CA VAL A 202 -2.50 47.76 -11.36
C VAL A 202 -2.56 48.94 -12.33
N ASN A 203 -2.89 48.69 -13.61
CA ASN A 203 -3.04 49.75 -14.60
C ASN A 203 -4.22 50.68 -14.28
N PHE A 204 -5.35 50.13 -13.84
CA PHE A 204 -6.52 50.89 -13.43
C PHE A 204 -6.24 51.76 -12.20
N ALA A 205 -5.60 51.20 -11.17
CA ALA A 205 -5.21 51.93 -9.97
C ALA A 205 -4.22 53.07 -10.27
N ARG A 206 -3.28 52.87 -11.20
CA ARG A 206 -2.37 53.93 -11.66
C ARG A 206 -3.10 55.05 -12.41
N ARG A 207 -4.04 54.70 -13.28
CA ARG A 207 -4.79 55.66 -14.10
C ARG A 207 -5.78 56.50 -13.29
N ASN A 208 -6.36 55.93 -12.23
CA ASN A 208 -7.31 56.65 -11.38
C ASN A 208 -6.63 57.62 -10.40
N ASN A 209 -5.33 57.45 -10.14
CA ASN A 209 -4.54 58.34 -9.27
C ASN A 209 -3.86 59.50 -10.02
N MET A 210 -4.15 59.68 -11.32
CA MET A 210 -3.60 60.75 -12.16
C MET A 210 -4.64 61.84 -12.53
N LYS A 211 -5.81 61.82 -11.90
CA LYS A 211 -6.80 62.91 -11.94
C LYS A 211 -6.79 63.62 -10.60
#